data_AF-A0A2E6XQG7-F1
#
_entry.id   AF-A0A2E6XQG7-F1
#
_cell.length_a   1.000
_cell.length_b   1.000
_cell.length_c   1.000
_cell.angle_alpha   90.00
_cell.angle_beta   90.00
_cell.angle_gamma   90.00
#
_symmetry.space_group_name_H-M   'P 1'
#
loop_
_entity.id
_entity.type
_entity.pdbx_description
1 polymer ?
#
loop_
_entity_poly.entity_id
_entity_poly.type
_entity_poly.pdbx_seq_one_letter_code
_entity_poly.pdbx_strand_id
1 'polypeptide(L)'
;MINFLVIGGSGVMGQAAIKAIRKKFGNDANIIANWYGKEDPGFEIKGASKTIFGDISDPNCINKISFENKEPFDYMFYATALGEVGIPISEAKNDSISNSNRLSFDPIPILEEQLDIKTIVTYSTFYVIRHQLATYGAMGYSKEAIEKWTLEPGKSKHACIRAGLFESQSSRGIKLLLRKSAKNPENLKDPLLKSYFIGKSSKEGIKEFEEGIFKEEKEAYGDCRTNAEDLFQSHLTLFETNNPVFVNVCGRKIWLSKKPQLLKDYF
;
A
#
# COMPACT_ATOMS: atom_id res chain seq x y z
N MET A 1 -19.01 5.40 20.37
CA MET A 1 -18.76 4.45 19.26
C MET A 1 -17.75 5.11 18.33
N ILE A 2 -16.71 4.38 17.92
CA ILE A 2 -15.64 4.93 17.06
C ILE A 2 -15.84 4.36 15.66
N ASN A 3 -15.86 5.22 14.65
CA ASN A 3 -16.18 4.82 13.27
C ASN A 3 -14.90 4.70 12.43
N PHE A 4 -14.78 3.57 11.72
CA PHE A 4 -13.64 3.25 10.87
C PHE A 4 -14.11 2.92 9.45
N LEU A 5 -13.42 3.50 8.47
CA LEU A 5 -13.54 3.13 7.07
C LEU A 5 -12.25 2.41 6.64
N VAL A 6 -12.36 1.21 6.06
CA VAL A 6 -11.22 0.45 5.55
C VAL A 6 -11.42 0.14 4.08
N ILE A 7 -10.78 0.92 3.20
CA ILE A 7 -10.78 0.70 1.76
C ILE A 7 -9.73 -0.35 1.42
N GLY A 8 -10.09 -1.36 0.63
CA GLY A 8 -9.22 -2.51 0.38
C GLY A 8 -9.16 -3.49 1.56
N GLY A 9 -10.26 -3.61 2.32
CA GLY A 9 -10.34 -4.40 3.55
C GLY A 9 -10.11 -5.90 3.40
N SER A 10 -10.26 -6.46 2.19
CA SER A 10 -9.94 -7.86 1.89
C SER A 10 -8.44 -8.13 1.68
N GLY A 11 -7.64 -7.07 1.50
CA GLY A 11 -6.19 -7.18 1.33
C GLY A 11 -5.43 -7.33 2.65
N VAL A 12 -4.15 -7.69 2.57
CA VAL A 12 -3.30 -7.92 3.75
C VAL A 12 -3.18 -6.68 4.65
N MET A 13 -3.00 -5.48 4.06
CA MET A 13 -2.99 -4.21 4.81
C MET A 13 -4.35 -3.93 5.46
N GLY A 14 -5.44 -4.06 4.71
CA GLY A 14 -6.79 -3.85 5.24
C GLY A 14 -7.13 -4.78 6.40
N GLN A 15 -6.75 -6.06 6.29
CA GLN A 15 -6.91 -7.04 7.37
C GLN A 15 -6.03 -6.70 8.60
N ALA A 16 -4.81 -6.22 8.39
CA ALA A 16 -3.95 -5.77 9.49
C ALA A 16 -4.59 -4.58 10.25
N ALA A 17 -5.15 -3.61 9.51
CA ALA A 17 -5.91 -2.50 10.10
C ALA A 17 -7.12 -3.00 10.90
N ILE A 18 -7.97 -3.84 10.31
CA ILE A 18 -9.17 -4.39 10.97
C ILE A 18 -8.79 -5.15 12.25
N LYS A 19 -7.75 -5.98 12.20
CA LYS A 19 -7.25 -6.72 13.37
C LYS A 19 -6.77 -5.75 14.46
N ALA A 20 -6.03 -4.70 14.10
CA ALA A 20 -5.55 -3.69 15.04
C ALA A 20 -6.70 -2.88 15.66
N ILE A 21 -7.69 -2.48 14.87
CA ILE A 21 -8.88 -1.78 15.34
C ILE A 21 -9.62 -2.64 16.37
N ARG A 22 -9.89 -3.91 16.05
CA ARG A 22 -10.56 -4.85 16.97
C ARG A 22 -9.75 -5.09 18.24
N LYS A 23 -8.42 -5.15 18.14
CA LYS A 23 -7.55 -5.30 19.31
C LYS A 23 -7.61 -4.07 20.23
N LYS A 24 -7.61 -2.85 19.68
CA LYS A 24 -7.51 -1.60 20.45
C LYS A 24 -8.86 -1.12 20.99
N PHE A 25 -9.92 -1.28 20.20
CA PHE A 25 -11.23 -0.67 20.45
C PHE A 25 -12.35 -1.70 20.66
N GLY A 26 -12.06 -3.00 20.48
CA GLY A 26 -13.02 -4.08 20.74
C GLY A 26 -14.30 -4.00 19.91
N ASN A 27 -15.42 -4.27 20.57
CA ASN A 27 -16.75 -4.25 19.97
C ASN A 27 -17.33 -2.84 19.80
N ASP A 28 -16.72 -1.82 20.42
CA ASP A 28 -17.16 -0.42 20.32
C ASP A 28 -16.77 0.25 19.00
N ALA A 29 -15.91 -0.42 18.21
CA ALA A 29 -15.56 -0.01 16.86
C ALA A 29 -16.63 -0.42 15.84
N ASN A 30 -17.14 0.55 15.12
CA ASN A 30 -17.93 0.32 13.91
C ASN A 30 -16.98 0.34 12.70
N ILE A 31 -16.84 -0.78 11.98
CA ILE A 31 -15.93 -0.90 10.84
C ILE A 31 -16.74 -1.12 9.57
N ILE A 32 -16.72 -0.14 8.67
CA ILE A 32 -17.15 -0.31 7.28
C ILE A 32 -15.91 -0.66 6.46
N ALA A 33 -15.91 -1.85 5.85
CA ALA A 33 -14.81 -2.30 5.00
C ALA A 33 -15.26 -2.40 3.54
N ASN A 34 -14.56 -1.71 2.65
CA ASN A 34 -14.77 -1.78 1.22
C ASN A 34 -13.81 -2.79 0.57
N TRP A 35 -14.28 -3.46 -0.48
CA TRP A 35 -13.44 -4.26 -1.38
C TRP A 35 -13.94 -4.19 -2.81
N TYR A 36 -13.06 -4.54 -3.74
CA TYR A 36 -13.31 -4.51 -5.18
C TYR A 36 -12.61 -5.70 -5.87
N GLY A 37 -13.09 -6.08 -7.05
CA GLY A 37 -12.58 -7.19 -7.84
C GLY A 37 -13.72 -7.98 -8.50
N LYS A 38 -13.57 -9.31 -8.57
CA LYS A 38 -14.66 -10.18 -8.99
C LYS A 38 -15.68 -10.26 -7.86
N GLU A 39 -16.90 -9.80 -8.11
CA GLU A 39 -17.98 -9.85 -7.14
C GLU A 39 -18.26 -11.30 -6.70
N ASP A 40 -18.47 -11.47 -5.40
CA ASP A 40 -18.79 -12.72 -4.74
C ASP A 40 -19.96 -12.44 -3.80
N PRO A 41 -21.21 -12.78 -4.20
CA PRO A 41 -22.39 -12.49 -3.43
C PRO A 41 -22.33 -13.09 -2.03
N GLY A 42 -22.51 -12.26 -1.00
CA GLY A 42 -22.45 -12.69 0.40
C GLY A 42 -21.03 -12.74 0.98
N PHE A 43 -20.00 -12.33 0.24
CA PHE A 43 -18.66 -12.18 0.79
C PHE A 43 -18.64 -11.11 1.90
N GLU A 44 -18.14 -11.51 3.06
CA GLU A 44 -17.94 -10.65 4.22
C GLU A 44 -16.46 -10.54 4.57
N ILE A 45 -16.01 -9.31 4.84
CA ILE A 45 -14.66 -9.06 5.33
C ILE A 45 -14.62 -9.38 6.82
N LYS A 46 -13.88 -10.43 7.19
CA LYS A 46 -13.73 -10.87 8.57
C LYS A 46 -13.37 -9.72 9.51
N GLY A 47 -14.15 -9.56 10.57
CA GLY A 47 -13.95 -8.54 11.60
C GLY A 47 -14.56 -7.17 11.27
N ALA A 48 -15.01 -6.93 10.04
CA ALA A 48 -15.77 -5.73 9.72
C ALA A 48 -17.19 -5.81 10.32
N SER A 49 -17.78 -4.65 10.63
CA SER A 49 -19.19 -4.55 11.01
C SER A 49 -20.09 -4.58 9.77
N LYS A 50 -19.61 -3.99 8.67
CA LYS A 50 -20.27 -4.01 7.37
C LYS A 50 -19.27 -4.13 6.23
N THR A 51 -19.64 -4.85 5.19
CA THR A 51 -18.84 -5.03 3.98
C THR A 51 -19.54 -4.36 2.79
N ILE A 52 -18.81 -3.57 2.02
CA ILE A 52 -19.31 -2.89 0.81
C ILE A 52 -18.47 -3.30 -0.38
N PHE A 53 -19.11 -3.89 -1.40
CA PHE A 53 -18.48 -4.15 -2.69
C PHE A 53 -18.63 -2.95 -3.61
N GLY A 54 -17.54 -2.53 -4.25
CA GLY A 54 -17.56 -1.46 -5.25
C GLY A 54 -16.18 -0.86 -5.48
N ASP A 55 -15.97 -0.32 -6.69
CA ASP A 55 -14.78 0.47 -7.00
C ASP A 55 -14.87 1.79 -6.23
N ILE A 56 -13.86 2.10 -5.42
CA ILE A 56 -13.86 3.33 -4.61
C ILE A 56 -13.76 4.61 -5.46
N SER A 57 -13.32 4.49 -6.72
CA SER A 57 -13.33 5.60 -7.67
C SER A 57 -14.71 5.86 -8.28
N ASP A 58 -15.70 4.98 -8.08
CA ASP A 58 -17.09 5.20 -8.50
C ASP A 58 -17.85 6.00 -7.43
N PRO A 59 -18.45 7.16 -7.77
CA PRO A 59 -19.30 7.92 -6.87
C PRO A 59 -20.42 7.10 -6.22
N ASN A 60 -20.94 6.07 -6.90
CA ASN A 60 -21.96 5.19 -6.32
C ASN A 60 -21.44 4.39 -5.13
N CYS A 61 -20.16 4.01 -5.13
CA CYS A 61 -19.55 3.33 -3.99
C CYS A 61 -19.42 4.28 -2.79
N ILE A 62 -19.04 5.54 -3.04
CA ILE A 62 -18.94 6.57 -2.01
C ILE A 62 -20.33 6.87 -1.44
N ASN A 63 -21.34 7.03 -2.31
CA ASN A 63 -22.74 7.24 -1.90
C ASN A 63 -23.26 6.09 -1.03
N LYS A 64 -22.92 4.83 -1.33
CA LYS A 64 -23.24 3.69 -0.48
C LYS A 64 -22.57 3.82 0.89
N ILE A 65 -21.28 4.14 0.95
CA ILE A 65 -20.57 4.37 2.23
C ILE A 65 -21.26 5.46 3.06
N SER A 66 -21.59 6.60 2.45
CA SER A 66 -22.28 7.72 3.09
C SER A 66 -23.73 7.42 3.48
N PHE A 67 -24.38 6.47 2.81
CA PHE A 67 -25.71 6.00 3.21
C PHE A 67 -25.62 5.14 4.47
N GLU A 68 -24.62 4.27 4.54
CA GLU A 68 -24.41 3.31 5.63
C GLU A 68 -23.88 3.92 6.93
N ASN A 69 -23.19 5.06 6.83
CA ASN A 69 -22.74 5.79 8.00
C ASN A 69 -22.90 7.30 7.80
N LYS A 70 -23.74 7.90 8.64
CA LYS A 70 -23.98 9.37 8.66
C LYS A 70 -23.08 10.10 9.66
N GLU A 71 -22.45 9.35 10.56
CA GLU A 71 -21.56 9.90 11.57
C GLU A 71 -20.15 10.11 11.01
N PRO A 72 -19.34 11.02 11.57
CA PRO A 72 -17.95 11.19 11.16
C PRO A 72 -17.13 9.91 11.36
N PHE A 73 -16.20 9.65 10.45
CA PHE A 73 -15.18 8.61 10.59
C PHE A 73 -14.00 9.13 11.42
N ASP A 74 -13.63 8.41 12.46
CA ASP A 74 -12.42 8.73 13.24
C ASP A 74 -11.16 8.37 12.44
N TYR A 75 -11.22 7.28 11.68
CA TYR A 75 -10.13 6.86 10.80
C TYR A 75 -10.65 6.34 9.45
N MET A 76 -9.93 6.69 8.39
CA MET A 76 -9.97 5.98 7.11
C MET A 76 -8.62 5.32 6.85
N PHE A 77 -8.61 4.02 6.55
CA PHE A 77 -7.45 3.28 6.07
C PHE A 77 -7.60 3.02 4.57
N TYR A 78 -6.66 3.50 3.75
CA TYR A 78 -6.75 3.42 2.28
C TYR A 78 -5.73 2.43 1.69
N ALA A 79 -6.10 1.14 1.60
CA ALA A 79 -5.19 0.02 1.30
C ALA A 79 -5.21 -0.48 -0.16
N THR A 80 -5.60 0.36 -1.12
CA THR A 80 -5.61 -0.02 -2.54
C THR A 80 -4.27 0.29 -3.21
N ALA A 81 -3.95 -0.48 -4.26
CA ALA A 81 -2.80 -0.23 -5.11
C ALA A 81 -3.05 -0.82 -6.50
N LEU A 82 -2.68 -0.06 -7.51
CA LEU A 82 -2.68 -0.39 -8.94
C LEU A 82 -1.41 0.20 -9.54
N GLY A 83 -0.84 -0.44 -10.56
CA GLY A 83 0.26 0.14 -11.30
C GLY A 83 0.97 -0.88 -12.18
N GLU A 84 1.55 -0.39 -13.28
CA GLU A 84 2.48 -1.14 -14.10
C GLU A 84 3.81 -1.31 -13.35
N VAL A 85 4.30 -2.54 -13.29
CA VAL A 85 5.49 -2.98 -12.56
C VAL A 85 6.33 -3.91 -13.43
N GLY A 86 7.57 -4.15 -13.06
CA GLY A 86 8.55 -4.91 -13.83
C GLY A 86 9.37 -4.07 -14.81
N ILE A 87 9.32 -2.74 -14.67
CA ILE A 87 10.20 -1.77 -15.35
C ILE A 87 10.76 -0.78 -14.32
N PRO A 88 11.88 -0.10 -14.61
CA PRO A 88 12.38 0.97 -13.76
C PRO A 88 11.36 2.09 -13.57
N ILE A 89 11.33 2.67 -12.37
CA ILE A 89 10.48 3.85 -12.09
C ILE A 89 10.85 4.99 -13.05
N SER A 90 12.14 5.22 -13.31
CA SER A 90 12.62 6.26 -14.24
C SER A 90 12.12 6.11 -15.69
N GLU A 91 11.62 4.93 -16.07
CA GLU A 91 11.08 4.66 -17.40
C GLU A 91 9.55 4.69 -17.46
N ALA A 92 8.86 4.98 -16.35
CA ALA A 92 7.41 5.04 -16.33
C ALA A 92 6.90 6.22 -17.19
N LYS A 93 5.92 5.94 -18.05
CA LYS A 93 5.29 6.97 -18.90
C LYS A 93 4.16 7.66 -18.16
N ASN A 94 3.87 8.91 -18.55
CA ASN A 94 2.77 9.70 -17.98
C ASN A 94 1.43 8.97 -17.99
N ASP A 95 1.07 8.28 -19.08
CA ASP A 95 -0.18 7.53 -19.15
C ASP A 95 -0.23 6.37 -18.14
N SER A 96 0.90 5.66 -17.96
CA SER A 96 1.02 4.59 -16.94
C SER A 96 0.92 5.17 -15.53
N ILE A 97 1.51 6.35 -15.29
CA ILE A 97 1.44 7.06 -13.99
C ILE A 97 0.01 7.49 -13.70
N SER A 98 -0.68 8.13 -14.65
CA SER A 98 -2.09 8.53 -14.51
C SER A 98 -2.98 7.31 -14.24
N ASN A 99 -2.79 6.21 -14.97
CA ASN A 99 -3.55 4.98 -14.75
C ASN A 99 -3.28 4.34 -13.37
N SER A 100 -2.03 4.40 -12.90
CA SER A 100 -1.64 3.94 -11.56
C SER A 100 -2.32 4.76 -10.46
N ASN A 101 -2.34 6.09 -10.60
CA ASN A 101 -2.91 7.01 -9.63
C ASN A 101 -4.43 6.93 -9.54
N ARG A 102 -5.13 6.61 -10.65
CA ARG A 102 -6.60 6.51 -10.69
C ARG A 102 -7.21 5.66 -9.57
N LEU A 103 -6.49 4.63 -9.12
CA LEU A 103 -6.89 3.79 -7.98
C LEU A 103 -5.95 3.91 -6.77
N SER A 104 -4.68 4.27 -6.96
CA SER A 104 -3.71 4.27 -5.86
C SER A 104 -3.64 5.57 -5.09
N PHE A 105 -4.05 6.70 -5.69
CA PHE A 105 -3.85 8.03 -5.11
C PHE A 105 -5.07 8.94 -5.28
N ASP A 106 -5.58 9.11 -6.51
CA ASP A 106 -6.60 10.11 -6.83
C ASP A 106 -7.88 10.03 -5.96
N PRO A 107 -8.36 8.83 -5.55
CA PRO A 107 -9.53 8.77 -4.69
C PRO A 107 -9.30 9.28 -3.26
N ILE A 108 -8.06 9.34 -2.78
CA ILE A 108 -7.74 9.75 -1.40
C ILE A 108 -8.21 11.19 -1.11
N PRO A 109 -7.78 12.23 -1.85
CA PRO A 109 -8.26 13.60 -1.62
C PRO A 109 -9.75 13.76 -1.92
N ILE A 110 -10.31 12.99 -2.87
CA ILE A 110 -11.75 13.01 -3.17
C ILE A 110 -12.56 12.53 -1.97
N LEU A 111 -12.11 11.45 -1.31
CA LEU A 111 -12.77 10.91 -0.12
C LEU A 111 -12.64 11.87 1.08
N GLU A 112 -11.50 12.55 1.24
CA GLU A 112 -11.31 13.56 2.27
C GLU A 112 -12.32 14.72 2.13
N GLU A 113 -12.56 15.17 0.90
CA GLU A 113 -13.52 16.25 0.62
C GLU A 113 -14.96 15.79 0.83
N GLN A 114 -15.32 14.59 0.35
CA GLN A 114 -16.70 14.12 0.33
C GLN A 114 -17.18 13.51 1.65
N LEU A 115 -16.28 13.03 2.49
CA LEU A 115 -16.60 12.39 3.76
C LEU A 115 -16.11 13.23 4.95
N ASP A 116 -16.76 13.08 6.11
CA ASP A 116 -16.25 13.65 7.35
C ASP A 116 -15.29 12.65 8.00
N ILE A 117 -13.98 12.88 7.83
CA ILE A 117 -12.91 12.00 8.30
C ILE A 117 -11.95 12.81 9.17
N LYS A 118 -11.62 12.29 10.36
CA LYS A 118 -10.66 12.95 11.26
C LYS A 118 -9.21 12.61 10.92
N THR A 119 -8.92 11.33 10.62
CA THR A 119 -7.58 10.86 10.30
C THR A 119 -7.61 9.93 9.09
N ILE A 120 -6.75 10.19 8.11
CA ILE A 120 -6.55 9.33 6.95
C ILE A 120 -5.19 8.67 7.06
N VAL A 121 -5.19 7.34 6.96
CA VAL A 121 -3.99 6.50 6.97
C VAL A 121 -3.82 5.87 5.60
N THR A 122 -2.74 6.24 4.93
CA THR A 122 -2.34 5.72 3.61
C THR A 122 -1.19 4.72 3.75
N TYR A 123 -0.85 4.02 2.67
CA TYR A 123 0.24 3.04 2.67
C TYR A 123 1.25 3.30 1.56
N SER A 124 2.50 3.39 1.98
CA SER A 124 3.67 3.43 1.12
C SER A 124 4.56 2.20 1.38
N THR A 125 5.71 2.16 0.72
CA THR A 125 6.74 1.13 0.89
C THR A 125 8.12 1.80 0.78
N PHE A 126 9.19 1.04 0.97
CA PHE A 126 10.54 1.53 0.73
C PHE A 126 10.89 1.47 -0.77
N TYR A 127 10.11 2.16 -1.61
CA TYR A 127 10.22 2.11 -3.08
C TYR A 127 11.51 2.75 -3.63
N VAL A 128 12.30 3.42 -2.78
CA VAL A 128 13.56 4.06 -3.15
C VAL A 128 14.78 3.16 -3.01
N ILE A 129 14.62 1.93 -2.48
CA ILE A 129 15.71 0.95 -2.54
C ILE A 129 15.91 0.49 -3.99
N ARG A 130 17.14 0.16 -4.35
CA ARG A 130 17.60 -0.11 -5.72
C ARG A 130 16.74 -1.15 -6.43
N HIS A 131 16.38 -2.25 -5.77
CA HIS A 131 15.55 -3.28 -6.39
C HIS A 131 14.13 -2.79 -6.72
N GLN A 132 13.56 -1.91 -5.88
CA GLN A 132 12.25 -1.33 -6.14
C GLN A 132 12.33 -0.22 -7.20
N LEU A 133 13.38 0.62 -7.17
CA LEU A 133 13.65 1.58 -8.25
C LEU A 133 13.70 0.90 -9.62
N ALA A 134 14.25 -0.32 -9.71
CA ALA A 134 14.36 -1.10 -10.94
C ALA A 134 13.04 -1.77 -11.40
N THR A 135 12.01 -1.85 -10.55
CA THR A 135 10.81 -2.68 -10.84
C THR A 135 9.46 -2.05 -10.53
N TYR A 136 9.39 -0.94 -9.82
CA TYR A 136 8.10 -0.38 -9.40
C TYR A 136 7.38 0.43 -10.47
N GLY A 137 8.03 0.76 -11.58
CA GLY A 137 7.42 1.50 -12.70
C GLY A 137 6.58 2.69 -12.23
N ALA A 138 5.33 2.76 -12.71
CA ALA A 138 4.40 3.82 -12.38
C ALA A 138 3.96 3.83 -10.90
N MET A 139 3.99 2.67 -10.22
CA MET A 139 3.60 2.56 -8.82
C MET A 139 4.53 3.36 -7.90
N GLY A 140 5.80 3.53 -8.28
CA GLY A 140 6.74 4.40 -7.58
C GLY A 140 6.26 5.83 -7.46
N TYR A 141 5.71 6.39 -8.54
CA TYR A 141 5.13 7.73 -8.55
C TYR A 141 3.86 7.82 -7.70
N SER A 142 3.01 6.79 -7.71
CA SER A 142 1.84 6.76 -6.82
C SER A 142 2.25 6.74 -5.34
N LYS A 143 3.34 6.04 -4.99
CA LYS A 143 3.86 6.05 -3.61
C LYS A 143 4.46 7.39 -3.24
N GLU A 144 5.19 8.05 -4.14
CA GLU A 144 5.68 9.40 -3.91
C GLU A 144 4.54 10.42 -3.76
N ALA A 145 3.47 10.31 -4.55
CA ALA A 145 2.29 11.16 -4.42
C ALA A 145 1.64 11.03 -3.04
N ILE A 146 1.48 9.79 -2.55
CA ILE A 146 1.02 9.52 -1.17
C ILE A 146 1.96 10.15 -0.13
N GLU A 147 3.27 10.01 -0.30
CA GLU A 147 4.25 10.54 0.64
C GLU A 147 4.23 12.07 0.72
N LYS A 148 4.08 12.74 -0.43
CA LYS A 148 3.93 14.20 -0.52
C LYS A 148 2.63 14.65 0.13
N TRP A 149 1.52 14.04 -0.26
CA TRP A 149 0.18 14.35 0.27
C TRP A 149 0.08 14.15 1.79
N THR A 150 0.78 13.16 2.33
CA THR A 150 0.84 12.92 3.79
C THR A 150 1.35 14.14 4.58
N LEU A 151 2.09 15.04 3.94
CA LEU A 151 2.62 16.26 4.55
C LEU A 151 1.80 17.52 4.22
N GLU A 152 0.87 17.41 3.27
CA GLU A 152 -0.01 18.52 2.91
C GLU A 152 -1.02 18.76 4.04
N PRO A 153 -1.33 20.03 4.36
CA PRO A 153 -2.42 20.34 5.26
C PRO A 153 -3.75 19.96 4.61
N GLY A 154 -4.66 19.40 5.41
CA GLY A 154 -5.98 18.98 4.98
C GLY A 154 -7.05 19.21 6.05
N LYS A 155 -8.29 18.85 5.71
CA LYS A 155 -9.40 18.76 6.66
C LYS A 155 -9.15 17.63 7.66
N SER A 156 -8.53 16.56 7.19
CA SER A 156 -8.09 15.41 7.96
C SER A 156 -6.66 15.59 8.47
N LYS A 157 -6.32 14.84 9.52
CA LYS A 157 -4.92 14.51 9.81
C LYS A 157 -4.45 13.44 8.85
N HIS A 158 -3.25 13.59 8.30
CA HIS A 158 -2.66 12.61 7.40
C HIS A 158 -1.57 11.80 8.09
N ALA A 159 -1.63 10.49 7.92
CA ALA A 159 -0.59 9.56 8.33
C ALA A 159 -0.32 8.53 7.23
N CYS A 160 0.88 7.98 7.22
CA CYS A 160 1.26 6.95 6.27
C CYS A 160 2.02 5.82 6.96
N ILE A 161 1.66 4.58 6.66
CA ILE A 161 2.42 3.40 7.05
C ILE A 161 3.32 2.99 5.88
N ARG A 162 4.63 2.93 6.11
CA ARG A 162 5.60 2.39 5.14
C ARG A 162 5.91 0.96 5.49
N ALA A 163 5.64 0.03 4.58
CA ALA A 163 5.94 -1.37 4.78
C ALA A 163 7.09 -1.86 3.91
N GLY A 164 8.00 -2.66 4.48
CA GLY A 164 8.94 -3.47 3.72
C GLY A 164 8.24 -4.57 2.95
N LEU A 165 8.98 -5.35 2.17
CA LEU A 165 8.41 -6.36 1.29
C LEU A 165 7.67 -7.43 2.10
N PHE A 166 6.40 -7.66 1.73
CA PHE A 166 5.55 -8.71 2.27
C PHE A 166 4.77 -9.43 1.16
N GLU A 167 4.27 -10.63 1.45
CA GLU A 167 3.47 -11.39 0.49
C GLU A 167 2.05 -10.82 0.38
N SER A 168 1.64 -10.49 -0.85
CA SER A 168 0.33 -9.92 -1.18
C SER A 168 -0.07 -10.27 -2.60
N GLN A 169 -1.32 -10.00 -2.99
CA GLN A 169 -1.74 -10.17 -4.39
C GLN A 169 -0.93 -9.26 -5.33
N SER A 170 -0.60 -8.04 -4.89
CA SER A 170 0.24 -7.12 -5.65
C SER A 170 1.66 -7.66 -5.83
N SER A 171 2.30 -8.18 -4.76
CA SER A 171 3.65 -8.75 -4.89
C SER A 171 3.67 -10.04 -5.71
N ARG A 172 2.59 -10.83 -5.69
CA ARG A 172 2.39 -11.96 -6.62
C ARG A 172 2.26 -11.49 -8.07
N GLY A 173 1.51 -10.40 -8.31
CA GLY A 173 1.39 -9.76 -9.62
C GLY A 173 2.73 -9.30 -10.18
N ILE A 174 3.55 -8.63 -9.35
CA ILE A 174 4.92 -8.22 -9.70
C ILE A 174 5.75 -9.45 -10.10
N LYS A 175 5.75 -10.51 -9.28
CA LYS A 175 6.48 -11.74 -9.59
C LYS A 175 6.05 -12.34 -10.93
N LEU A 176 4.75 -12.34 -11.24
CA LEU A 176 4.25 -12.85 -12.53
C LEU A 176 4.73 -12.00 -13.72
N LEU A 177 4.70 -10.67 -13.59
CA LEU A 177 5.19 -9.77 -14.64
C LEU A 177 6.70 -9.92 -14.85
N LEU A 178 7.48 -10.02 -13.77
CA LEU A 178 8.90 -10.32 -13.83
C LEU A 178 9.19 -11.67 -14.50
N ARG A 179 8.39 -12.72 -14.26
CA ARG A 179 8.52 -14.01 -14.99
C ARG A 179 8.35 -13.84 -16.49
N LYS A 180 7.40 -12.99 -16.91
CA LYS A 180 7.11 -12.75 -18.32
C LYS A 180 8.28 -12.01 -18.98
N SER A 181 8.78 -10.96 -18.34
CA SER A 181 9.94 -10.19 -18.84
C SER A 181 11.22 -11.03 -18.87
N ALA A 182 11.40 -11.92 -17.89
CA ALA A 182 12.54 -12.84 -17.80
C ALA A 182 12.60 -13.92 -18.90
N LYS A 183 11.56 -14.09 -19.72
CA LYS A 183 11.61 -15.01 -20.87
C LYS A 183 12.54 -14.51 -21.98
N ASN A 184 12.71 -13.19 -22.06
CA ASN A 184 13.54 -12.51 -23.04
C ASN A 184 14.48 -11.54 -22.29
N PRO A 185 15.43 -12.05 -21.50
CA PRO A 185 16.27 -11.25 -20.60
C PRO A 185 17.10 -10.19 -21.33
N GLU A 186 17.37 -10.38 -22.62
CA GLU A 186 17.99 -9.39 -23.51
C GLU A 186 17.19 -8.08 -23.62
N ASN A 187 15.87 -8.14 -23.45
CA ASN A 187 14.97 -6.98 -23.48
C ASN A 187 14.88 -6.24 -22.14
N LEU A 188 15.47 -6.79 -21.07
CA LEU A 188 15.58 -6.10 -19.79
C LEU A 188 16.62 -4.99 -19.92
N LYS A 189 16.16 -3.75 -19.79
CA LYS A 189 17.02 -2.56 -19.88
C LYS A 189 17.82 -2.32 -18.60
N ASP A 190 17.23 -2.59 -17.45
CA ASP A 190 17.88 -2.39 -16.16
C ASP A 190 18.99 -3.43 -15.92
N PRO A 191 20.25 -3.01 -15.71
CA PRO A 191 21.37 -3.94 -15.54
C PRO A 191 21.24 -4.83 -14.30
N LEU A 192 20.67 -4.30 -13.20
CA LEU A 192 20.45 -5.09 -11.98
C LEU A 192 19.43 -6.19 -12.28
N LEU A 193 18.29 -5.84 -12.85
CA LEU A 193 17.25 -6.81 -13.17
C LEU A 193 17.77 -7.85 -14.16
N LYS A 194 18.47 -7.41 -15.21
CA LYS A 194 19.08 -8.27 -16.22
C LYS A 194 20.05 -9.28 -15.60
N SER A 195 20.85 -8.87 -14.62
CA SER A 195 21.84 -9.74 -13.94
C SER A 195 21.21 -10.95 -13.23
N TYR A 196 19.95 -10.84 -12.79
CA TYR A 196 19.24 -11.95 -12.14
C TYR A 196 18.65 -12.96 -13.14
N PHE A 197 18.53 -12.61 -14.42
CA PHE A 197 17.85 -13.45 -15.42
C PHE A 197 18.74 -13.95 -16.55
N ILE A 198 19.89 -13.30 -16.83
CA ILE A 198 20.85 -13.84 -17.80
C ILE A 198 21.35 -15.21 -17.34
N GLY A 199 21.22 -16.22 -18.20
CA GLY A 199 21.73 -17.56 -17.96
C GLY A 199 21.03 -18.33 -16.83
N LYS A 200 19.92 -17.80 -16.30
CA LYS A 200 19.17 -18.37 -15.18
C LYS A 200 17.73 -18.66 -15.57
N SER A 201 17.10 -19.63 -14.89
CA SER A 201 15.67 -19.86 -15.06
C SER A 201 14.86 -18.70 -14.45
N SER A 202 13.67 -18.38 -14.99
CA SER A 202 12.83 -17.32 -14.41
C SER A 202 12.45 -17.58 -12.94
N LYS A 203 12.39 -18.85 -12.51
CA LYS A 203 12.13 -19.24 -11.12
C LYS A 203 13.31 -18.88 -10.21
N GLU A 204 14.52 -19.21 -10.65
CA GLU A 204 15.76 -18.90 -9.94
C GLU A 204 15.98 -17.39 -9.84
N GLY A 205 15.89 -16.68 -10.97
CA GLY A 205 16.08 -15.22 -11.00
C GLY A 205 15.11 -14.46 -10.09
N ILE A 206 13.85 -14.88 -10.00
CA ILE A 206 12.89 -14.25 -9.07
C ILE A 206 13.24 -14.52 -7.62
N LYS A 207 13.65 -15.75 -7.31
CA LYS A 207 14.05 -16.09 -5.94
C LYS A 207 15.23 -15.23 -5.53
N GLU A 208 16.26 -15.14 -6.36
CA GLU A 208 17.43 -14.31 -6.07
C GLU A 208 17.12 -12.82 -6.03
N PHE A 209 16.28 -12.31 -6.94
CA PHE A 209 15.84 -10.92 -6.93
C PHE A 209 15.10 -10.57 -5.63
N GLU A 210 14.24 -11.48 -5.16
CA GLU A 210 13.53 -11.32 -3.88
C GLU A 210 14.49 -11.37 -2.67
N GLU A 211 15.47 -12.28 -2.66
CA GLU A 211 16.53 -12.26 -1.64
C GLU A 211 17.37 -10.97 -1.70
N GLY A 212 17.58 -10.42 -2.91
CA GLY A 212 18.24 -9.14 -3.12
C GLY A 212 17.50 -7.98 -2.45
N ILE A 213 16.17 -7.94 -2.57
CA ILE A 213 15.33 -6.97 -1.85
C ILE A 213 15.51 -7.14 -0.33
N PHE A 214 15.41 -8.37 0.19
CA PHE A 214 15.52 -8.59 1.64
C PHE A 214 16.90 -8.23 2.18
N LYS A 215 17.97 -8.53 1.43
CA LYS A 215 19.31 -8.11 1.78
C LYS A 215 19.42 -6.59 1.86
N GLU A 216 18.91 -5.89 0.86
CA GLU A 216 18.92 -4.43 0.82
C GLU A 216 18.08 -3.80 1.95
N GLU A 217 16.90 -4.35 2.24
CA GLU A 217 16.09 -3.94 3.38
C GLU A 217 16.82 -4.13 4.71
N LYS A 218 17.48 -5.27 4.90
CA LYS A 218 18.26 -5.55 6.10
C LYS A 218 19.46 -4.59 6.23
N GLU A 219 20.12 -4.27 5.13
CA GLU A 219 21.25 -3.32 5.11
C GLU A 219 20.79 -1.88 5.38
N ALA A 220 19.70 -1.43 4.73
CA ALA A 220 19.21 -0.06 4.83
C ALA A 220 18.44 0.21 6.13
N TYR A 221 17.64 -0.76 6.57
CA TYR A 221 16.67 -0.58 7.66
C TYR A 221 16.94 -1.47 8.86
N GLY A 222 17.80 -2.47 8.75
CA GLY A 222 18.26 -3.31 9.87
C GLY A 222 17.47 -4.60 10.08
N ASP A 223 16.39 -4.85 9.32
CA ASP A 223 15.61 -6.09 9.44
C ASP A 223 14.84 -6.41 8.13
N CYS A 224 14.45 -7.68 7.98
CA CYS A 224 13.62 -8.27 6.92
C CYS A 224 13.19 -9.68 7.42
N ARG A 225 12.08 -10.31 7.04
CA ARG A 225 11.07 -10.04 6.01
C ARG A 225 9.78 -9.62 6.70
N THR A 226 9.09 -8.63 6.16
CA THR A 226 7.85 -8.12 6.77
C THR A 226 6.72 -9.15 6.59
N ASN A 227 6.02 -9.48 7.68
CA ASN A 227 4.89 -10.41 7.67
C ASN A 227 3.61 -9.76 8.25
N ALA A 228 2.49 -10.48 8.19
CA ALA A 228 1.18 -9.96 8.62
C ALA A 228 1.12 -9.53 10.10
N GLU A 229 1.92 -10.15 10.99
CA GLU A 229 2.00 -9.74 12.39
C GLU A 229 2.75 -8.42 12.53
N ASP A 230 3.87 -8.23 11.82
CA ASP A 230 4.63 -6.97 11.86
C ASP A 230 3.76 -5.80 11.38
N LEU A 231 2.98 -6.03 10.33
CA LEU A 231 2.03 -5.06 9.79
C LEU A 231 0.92 -4.74 10.80
N PHE A 232 0.40 -5.74 11.50
CA PHE A 232 -0.55 -5.51 12.58
C PHE A 232 0.06 -4.67 13.72
N GLN A 233 1.30 -4.94 14.12
CA GLN A 233 2.01 -4.18 15.15
C GLN A 233 2.25 -2.72 14.72
N SER A 234 2.49 -2.45 13.42
CA SER A 234 2.64 -1.07 12.94
C SER A 234 1.35 -0.25 13.07
N HIS A 235 0.18 -0.89 12.90
CA HIS A 235 -1.11 -0.23 13.12
C HIS A 235 -1.38 0.03 14.60
N LEU A 236 -0.99 -0.88 15.50
CA LEU A 236 -1.06 -0.62 16.95
C LEU A 236 -0.17 0.56 17.34
N THR A 237 1.05 0.60 16.79
CA THR A 237 1.99 1.72 17.00
C THR A 237 1.38 3.04 16.52
N LEU A 238 0.69 3.04 15.38
CA LEU A 238 -0.03 4.21 14.86
C LEU A 238 -1.08 4.71 15.87
N PHE A 239 -1.89 3.82 16.46
CA PHE A 239 -2.90 4.20 17.45
C PHE A 239 -2.32 4.67 18.80
N GLU A 240 -1.12 4.22 19.14
CA GLU A 240 -0.45 4.55 20.41
C GLU A 240 0.41 5.81 20.33
N THR A 241 0.72 6.25 19.12
CA THR A 241 1.52 7.44 18.87
C THR A 241 0.63 8.68 18.80
N ASN A 242 1.04 9.76 19.45
CA ASN A 242 0.37 11.05 19.29
C ASN A 242 0.78 11.70 17.95
N ASN A 243 -0.18 11.85 17.04
CA ASN A 243 -0.01 12.47 15.71
C ASN A 243 1.17 11.89 14.89
N PRO A 244 1.16 10.58 14.58
CA PRO A 244 2.18 9.98 13.71
C PRO A 244 2.06 10.55 12.30
N VAL A 245 3.20 10.91 11.69
CA VAL A 245 3.26 11.27 10.26
C VAL A 245 3.57 10.03 9.43
N PHE A 246 4.74 9.42 9.66
CA PHE A 246 5.12 8.15 9.03
C PHE A 246 5.42 7.11 10.09
N VAL A 247 4.74 5.96 10.02
CA VAL A 247 5.07 4.75 10.76
C VAL A 247 5.74 3.77 9.81
N ASN A 248 7.01 3.48 10.04
CA ASN A 248 7.78 2.57 9.20
C ASN A 248 7.79 1.18 9.83
N VAL A 249 7.65 0.14 9.03
CA VAL A 249 7.78 -1.26 9.42
C VAL A 249 8.60 -2.01 8.39
N CYS A 250 9.71 -2.60 8.82
CA CYS A 250 10.57 -3.44 7.98
C CYS A 250 11.01 -4.64 8.82
N GLY A 251 10.56 -5.85 8.46
CA GLY A 251 10.60 -6.98 9.38
C GLY A 251 9.88 -6.61 10.69
N ARG A 252 10.47 -6.97 11.83
CA ARG A 252 9.94 -6.65 13.17
C ARG A 252 10.25 -5.23 13.63
N LYS A 253 11.13 -4.53 12.92
CA LYS A 253 11.54 -3.18 13.30
C LYS A 253 10.46 -2.18 12.92
N ILE A 254 9.97 -1.45 13.91
CA ILE A 254 9.01 -0.35 13.74
C ILE A 254 9.62 0.95 14.26
N TRP A 255 9.53 2.03 13.49
CA TRP A 255 10.01 3.35 13.91
C TRP A 255 9.23 4.49 13.25
N LEU A 256 9.24 5.66 13.88
CA LEU A 256 8.56 6.85 13.38
C LEU A 256 9.51 7.71 12.56
N SER A 257 8.98 8.44 11.58
CA SER A 257 9.73 9.45 10.84
C SER A 257 8.84 10.60 10.39
N LYS A 258 9.46 11.68 9.88
CA LYS A 258 8.76 12.91 9.45
C LYS A 258 9.06 13.32 8.01
N LYS A 259 10.10 12.75 7.39
CA LYS A 259 10.53 13.12 6.04
C LYS A 259 9.91 12.17 5.02
N PRO A 260 9.45 12.66 3.86
CA PRO A 260 8.99 11.81 2.77
C PRO A 260 10.18 11.17 2.05
N GLN A 261 9.92 10.08 1.33
CA GLN A 261 10.80 9.54 0.31
C GLN A 261 10.50 10.29 -1.01
N LEU A 262 11.49 10.88 -1.66
CA LEU A 262 11.30 11.62 -2.91
C LEU A 262 12.16 10.99 -4.00
N LEU A 263 11.56 10.65 -5.13
CA LEU A 263 12.23 10.04 -6.28
C LEU A 263 13.37 10.90 -6.83
N LYS A 264 13.21 12.23 -6.79
CA LYS A 264 14.24 13.18 -7.23
C LYS A 264 15.57 13.05 -6.47
N ASP A 265 15.58 12.41 -5.31
CA ASP A 265 16.78 12.22 -4.50
C ASP A 265 17.56 10.95 -4.91
N TYR A 266 17.02 10.18 -5.87
CA TYR A 266 17.54 8.88 -6.34
C TYR A 266 17.71 8.82 -7.87
N PHE A 267 17.47 9.95 -8.56
CA PHE A 267 17.66 10.13 -10.00
C PHE A 267 18.58 11.31 -10.30
#